data_AF-A0A534XZ16-F1
#
_entry.id   AF-A0A534XZ16-F1
#
_cell.length_a   1.000
_cell.length_b   1.000
_cell.length_c   1.000
_cell.angle_alpha   90.00
_cell.angle_beta   90.00
_cell.angle_gamma   90.00
#
_symmetry.space_group_name_H-M   'P 1'
#
loop_
_entity.id
_entity.type
_entity.pdbx_description
1 polymer ?
#
loop_
_entity_poly.entity_id
_entity_poly.type
_entity_poly.pdbx_seq_one_letter_code
_entity_poly.pdbx_strand_id
1 'polypeptide(L)'
;MPDPYGLRRVVEPKGVLPQQAEVLDPTMPLGDDELLIDVEHLNIDAASFRQLWKQAEKEPRVLAGFVSAIVRNRGKMHNPVTGSGGMLIGRVARIGPGHPAASELKAGDRIATLVSLTLTPLILDEVVSVEPKAERLAVRGKAVLFASGLWAPLPEDLPLEMSLAVLDVCGAPAWVARLVKPGMRVLVLGAGKSGSLAAAQARKLSAHVTALDYEGAAAERLVKEGLADAAVQADATKPLELFEKARDFDLVVNCASVPGTEMASILAAREGGEVLFFSMATSFTAAALGAEGVGKDVRLMRACAKRFADVLLVAKEPSRYGSFSGNARLIRDRALVSTPLAGIEAGLAVSTAEIAFCCGGDMPFAVDPSLLEALFAALAGHDAAVPVNGGHLQPLCAVYRREICLPAATAALREGSVGPRRLLDAVRTAQVPWADEKPFLDADTRADLARIATL
;
A
#
# COMPACT_ATOMS: atom_id res chain seq x y z
N MET A 1 4.55 24.25 -4.16
CA MET A 1 3.65 23.24 -3.57
C MET A 1 4.44 21.96 -3.38
N PRO A 2 4.25 21.23 -2.27
CA PRO A 2 4.78 19.89 -2.15
C PRO A 2 4.20 19.01 -3.26
N ASP A 3 5.02 18.14 -3.81
CA ASP A 3 4.76 17.20 -4.89
C ASP A 3 5.20 15.80 -4.46
N PRO A 4 4.52 15.21 -3.45
CA PRO A 4 4.98 13.97 -2.83
C PRO A 4 5.01 12.78 -3.80
N TYR A 5 4.39 12.93 -4.97
CA TYR A 5 4.30 11.94 -6.03
C TYR A 5 5.27 12.18 -7.19
N GLY A 6 6.04 13.28 -7.18
CA GLY A 6 7.06 13.55 -8.19
C GLY A 6 6.53 13.93 -9.57
N LEU A 7 5.32 14.51 -9.65
CA LEU A 7 4.71 14.99 -10.90
C LEU A 7 5.58 15.98 -11.66
N ARG A 8 6.37 16.81 -10.95
CA ARG A 8 7.33 17.77 -11.53
C ARG A 8 8.42 17.09 -12.35
N ARG A 9 8.69 15.81 -12.09
CA ARG A 9 9.68 15.02 -12.82
C ARG A 9 9.10 14.38 -14.08
N VAL A 10 7.80 14.48 -14.33
CA VAL A 10 7.17 13.87 -15.50
C VAL A 10 7.40 14.74 -16.73
N VAL A 11 8.12 14.20 -17.71
CA VAL A 11 8.42 14.88 -18.98
C VAL A 11 7.38 14.50 -20.04
N GLU A 12 7.15 13.20 -20.24
CA GLU A 12 6.28 12.70 -21.29
C GLU A 12 5.65 11.34 -20.91
N PRO A 13 4.34 11.14 -21.16
CA PRO A 13 3.33 12.18 -21.40
C PRO A 13 3.11 13.03 -20.14
N LYS A 14 2.73 14.31 -20.28
CA LYS A 14 2.35 15.13 -19.12
C LYS A 14 0.99 14.72 -18.56
N GLY A 15 0.78 14.98 -17.27
CA GLY A 15 -0.50 14.73 -16.59
C GLY A 15 -0.69 13.29 -16.11
N VAL A 16 0.35 12.46 -16.17
CA VAL A 16 0.36 11.08 -15.63
C VAL A 16 1.27 11.00 -14.41
N LEU A 17 1.14 9.92 -13.62
CA LEU A 17 2.06 9.64 -12.52
C LEU A 17 3.43 9.17 -13.03
N PRO A 18 4.54 9.34 -12.28
CA PRO A 18 5.86 8.98 -12.77
C PRO A 18 6.03 7.53 -13.21
N GLN A 19 5.25 6.60 -12.65
CA GLN A 19 5.23 5.21 -13.10
C GLN A 19 4.76 5.07 -14.54
N GLN A 20 3.69 5.79 -14.91
CA GLN A 20 3.07 5.76 -16.24
C GLN A 20 3.85 6.57 -17.28
N ALA A 21 4.66 7.53 -16.84
CA ALA A 21 5.47 8.35 -17.74
C ALA A 21 6.40 7.48 -18.60
N GLU A 22 6.57 7.83 -19.87
CA GLU A 22 7.63 7.28 -20.72
C GLU A 22 9.00 7.80 -20.28
N VAL A 23 9.05 9.11 -19.98
CA VAL A 23 10.26 9.86 -19.64
C VAL A 23 10.09 10.65 -18.35
N LEU A 24 11.07 10.52 -17.44
CA LEU A 24 11.25 11.35 -16.26
C LEU A 24 12.47 12.26 -16.42
N ASP A 25 12.44 13.40 -15.75
CA ASP A 25 13.59 14.29 -15.57
C ASP A 25 14.34 13.92 -14.27
N PRO A 26 15.52 13.28 -14.36
CA PRO A 26 16.27 12.90 -13.18
C PRO A 26 17.29 13.97 -12.75
N THR A 27 17.31 15.13 -13.41
CA THR A 27 18.37 16.13 -13.23
C THR A 27 18.22 16.95 -11.94
N MET A 28 19.28 17.68 -11.57
CA MET A 28 19.28 18.54 -10.38
C MET A 28 18.84 19.97 -10.75
N PRO A 29 18.25 20.75 -9.83
CA PRO A 29 18.24 20.62 -8.37
C PRO A 29 17.19 19.66 -7.79
N LEU A 30 17.37 19.30 -6.51
CA LEU A 30 16.38 18.55 -5.73
C LEU A 30 15.25 19.46 -5.25
N GLY A 31 14.02 18.94 -5.25
CA GLY A 31 12.88 19.52 -4.56
C GLY A 31 12.96 19.37 -3.03
N ASP A 32 12.15 20.15 -2.31
CA ASP A 32 12.10 20.12 -0.84
C ASP A 32 11.57 18.79 -0.28
N ASP A 33 10.83 18.04 -1.08
CA ASP A 33 10.11 16.80 -0.79
C ASP A 33 10.75 15.59 -1.49
N GLU A 34 12.01 15.73 -1.88
CA GLU A 34 12.80 14.71 -2.56
C GLU A 34 13.98 14.28 -1.68
N LEU A 35 14.40 13.04 -1.82
CA LEU A 35 15.59 12.48 -1.20
C LEU A 35 16.53 12.01 -2.31
N LEU A 36 17.78 12.49 -2.29
CA LEU A 36 18.84 12.10 -3.22
C LEU A 36 19.59 10.89 -2.67
N ILE A 37 19.75 9.88 -3.52
CA ILE A 37 20.45 8.64 -3.21
C ILE A 37 21.65 8.51 -4.14
N ASP A 38 22.85 8.31 -3.58
CA ASP A 38 24.00 7.80 -4.33
C ASP A 38 23.82 6.29 -4.50
N VAL A 39 23.58 5.85 -5.73
CA VAL A 39 23.17 4.48 -6.04
C VAL A 39 24.39 3.57 -6.07
N GLU A 40 24.33 2.48 -5.30
CA GLU A 40 25.36 1.44 -5.29
C GLU A 40 24.96 0.24 -6.16
N HIS A 41 23.69 -0.16 -6.09
CA HIS A 41 23.19 -1.33 -6.82
C HIS A 41 21.80 -1.10 -7.38
N LEU A 42 21.57 -1.61 -8.59
CA LEU A 42 20.24 -1.82 -9.15
C LEU A 42 19.90 -3.30 -9.06
N ASN A 43 18.81 -3.62 -8.39
CA ASN A 43 18.21 -4.94 -8.33
C ASN A 43 17.08 -4.98 -9.34
N ILE A 44 17.38 -5.50 -10.53
CA ILE A 44 16.40 -5.58 -11.62
C ILE A 44 15.43 -6.71 -11.32
N ASP A 45 14.14 -6.48 -11.54
CA ASP A 45 13.15 -7.53 -11.31
C ASP A 45 13.43 -8.76 -12.18
N ALA A 46 13.11 -9.95 -11.68
CA ALA A 46 13.48 -11.22 -12.30
C ALA A 46 12.98 -11.36 -13.76
N ALA A 47 11.79 -10.84 -14.07
CA ALA A 47 11.24 -10.90 -15.42
C ALA A 47 12.05 -10.01 -16.39
N SER A 48 12.31 -8.75 -16.00
CA SER A 48 13.16 -7.83 -16.76
C SER A 48 14.57 -8.36 -16.93
N PHE A 49 15.19 -8.86 -15.85
CA PHE A 49 16.56 -9.35 -15.91
C PHE A 49 16.67 -10.52 -16.88
N ARG A 50 15.80 -11.53 -16.77
CA ARG A 50 15.82 -12.71 -17.67
C ARG A 50 15.59 -12.31 -19.12
N GLN A 51 14.66 -11.40 -19.39
CA GLN A 51 14.37 -10.92 -20.74
C GLN A 51 15.58 -10.19 -21.33
N LEU A 52 16.15 -9.22 -20.62
CA LEU A 52 17.31 -8.46 -21.06
C LEU A 52 18.57 -9.33 -21.15
N TRP A 53 18.76 -10.26 -20.23
CA TRP A 53 19.88 -11.22 -20.22
C TRP A 53 19.85 -12.15 -21.43
N LYS A 54 18.65 -12.63 -21.80
CA LYS A 54 18.45 -13.42 -23.03
C LYS A 54 18.73 -12.57 -24.27
N GLN A 55 18.21 -11.34 -24.31
CA GLN A 55 18.45 -10.41 -25.42
C GLN A 55 19.93 -10.02 -25.54
N ALA A 56 20.64 -9.97 -24.42
CA ALA A 56 22.07 -9.71 -24.36
C ALA A 56 22.92 -10.96 -24.68
N GLU A 57 22.30 -12.06 -25.10
CA GLU A 57 22.97 -13.33 -25.37
C GLU A 57 23.83 -13.83 -24.18
N LYS A 58 23.41 -13.48 -22.96
CA LYS A 58 24.12 -13.76 -21.70
C LYS A 58 25.48 -13.06 -21.58
N GLU A 59 25.66 -11.95 -22.28
CA GLU A 59 26.88 -11.13 -22.20
C GLU A 59 26.70 -9.95 -21.22
N PRO A 60 27.44 -9.92 -20.09
CA PRO A 60 27.36 -8.86 -19.08
C PRO A 60 27.50 -7.43 -19.63
N ARG A 61 28.44 -7.22 -20.55
CA ARG A 61 28.69 -5.89 -21.13
C ARG A 61 27.53 -5.42 -22.00
N VAL A 62 26.88 -6.33 -22.72
CA VAL A 62 25.72 -6.02 -23.57
C VAL A 62 24.51 -5.69 -22.69
N LEU A 63 24.27 -6.46 -21.63
CA LEU A 63 23.21 -6.17 -20.66
C LEU A 63 23.41 -4.80 -19.99
N ALA A 64 24.64 -4.49 -19.55
CA ALA A 64 24.98 -3.18 -19.00
C ALA A 64 24.68 -2.04 -19.98
N GLY A 65 24.97 -2.25 -21.28
CA GLY A 65 24.64 -1.31 -22.35
C GLY A 65 23.13 -1.08 -22.50
N PHE A 66 22.32 -2.14 -22.46
CA PHE A 66 20.86 -2.03 -22.52
C PHE A 66 20.29 -1.27 -21.33
N VAL A 67 20.69 -1.60 -20.10
CA VAL A 67 20.22 -0.89 -18.90
C VAL A 67 20.61 0.58 -18.96
N SER A 68 21.85 0.90 -19.33
CA SER A 68 22.33 2.28 -19.46
C SER A 68 21.55 3.06 -20.52
N ALA A 69 21.23 2.43 -21.66
CA ALA A 69 20.45 3.06 -22.71
C ALA A 69 19.00 3.33 -22.27
N ILE A 70 18.36 2.37 -21.58
CA ILE A 70 17.01 2.55 -21.04
C ILE A 70 16.99 3.73 -20.07
N VAL A 71 17.91 3.75 -19.10
CA VAL A 71 17.98 4.82 -18.10
C VAL A 71 18.25 6.18 -18.75
N ARG A 72 19.18 6.25 -19.71
CA ARG A 72 19.48 7.49 -20.44
C ARG A 72 18.27 8.03 -21.21
N ASN A 73 17.53 7.15 -21.89
CA ASN A 73 16.42 7.56 -22.74
C ASN A 73 15.15 7.89 -21.94
N ARG A 74 14.97 7.27 -20.77
CA ARG A 74 13.74 7.39 -19.97
C ARG A 74 13.92 8.20 -18.69
N GLY A 75 15.15 8.48 -18.26
CA GLY A 75 15.45 9.05 -16.95
C GLY A 75 15.06 8.15 -15.78
N LYS A 76 14.82 6.86 -16.03
CA LYS A 76 14.42 5.83 -15.07
C LYS A 76 14.69 4.43 -15.63
N MET A 77 14.77 3.42 -14.77
CA MET A 77 14.84 2.03 -15.23
C MET A 77 13.42 1.47 -15.38
N HIS A 78 12.91 1.51 -16.60
CA HIS A 78 11.63 0.94 -17.01
C HIS A 78 11.84 0.10 -18.26
N ASN A 79 11.77 -1.23 -18.12
CA ASN A 79 11.91 -2.15 -19.23
C ASN A 79 10.64 -2.06 -20.12
N PRO A 80 10.77 -1.65 -21.40
CA PRO A 80 9.62 -1.48 -22.29
C PRO A 80 8.92 -2.78 -22.67
N VAL A 81 9.57 -3.94 -22.49
CA VAL A 81 9.00 -5.25 -22.84
C VAL A 81 8.13 -5.79 -21.71
N THR A 82 8.62 -5.68 -20.47
CA THR A 82 7.95 -6.27 -19.29
C THR A 82 7.13 -5.26 -18.51
N GLY A 83 7.37 -3.96 -18.68
CA GLY A 83 6.72 -2.90 -17.90
C GLY A 83 7.25 -2.76 -16.47
N SER A 84 8.35 -3.44 -16.13
CA SER A 84 8.92 -3.51 -14.79
C SER A 84 10.32 -2.88 -14.71
N GLY A 85 10.86 -2.73 -13.50
CA GLY A 85 12.14 -2.05 -13.28
C GLY A 85 12.96 -2.70 -12.16
N GLY A 86 12.34 -2.93 -11.00
CA GLY A 86 13.01 -3.48 -9.82
C GLY A 86 13.19 -2.42 -8.73
N MET A 87 14.23 -2.53 -7.90
CA MET A 87 14.53 -1.63 -6.78
C MET A 87 16.02 -1.26 -6.75
N LEU A 88 16.42 -0.32 -5.88
CA LEU A 88 17.82 0.03 -5.70
C LEU A 88 18.28 -0.05 -4.25
N ILE A 89 19.61 -0.15 -4.10
CA ILE A 89 20.32 0.10 -2.86
C ILE A 89 21.25 1.28 -3.08
N GLY A 90 21.31 2.16 -2.10
CA GLY A 90 22.26 3.26 -2.12
C GLY A 90 22.42 3.91 -0.77
N ARG A 91 23.12 5.04 -0.77
CA ARG A 91 23.33 5.87 0.41
C ARG A 91 22.61 7.18 0.27
N VAL A 92 22.01 7.64 1.34
CA VAL A 92 21.39 8.96 1.40
C VAL A 92 22.48 10.01 1.17
N ALA A 93 22.38 10.76 0.07
CA ALA A 93 23.29 11.85 -0.24
C ALA A 93 22.80 13.18 0.35
N ARG A 94 21.50 13.44 0.18
CA ARG A 94 20.83 14.66 0.68
C ARG A 94 19.34 14.37 0.85
N ILE A 95 18.74 14.96 1.87
CA ILE A 95 17.29 14.90 2.11
C ILE A 95 16.73 16.31 2.00
N GLY A 96 15.65 16.49 1.25
CA GLY A 96 14.89 17.73 1.22
C GLY A 96 14.19 17.97 2.58
N PRO A 97 14.08 19.22 3.05
CA PRO A 97 13.54 19.52 4.39
C PRO A 97 12.07 19.13 4.58
N GLY A 98 11.29 19.00 3.50
CA GLY A 98 9.90 18.55 3.51
C GLY A 98 9.72 17.05 3.28
N HIS A 99 10.79 16.28 3.09
CA HIS A 99 10.69 14.83 2.90
C HIS A 99 10.49 14.13 4.26
N PRO A 100 9.53 13.19 4.41
CA PRO A 100 9.24 12.52 5.69
C PRO A 100 10.45 11.84 6.33
N ALA A 101 11.35 11.31 5.51
CA ALA A 101 12.59 10.70 5.99
C ALA A 101 13.56 11.68 6.67
N ALA A 102 13.36 13.00 6.59
CA ALA A 102 14.26 13.98 7.20
C ALA A 102 14.33 13.87 8.73
N SER A 103 13.32 13.31 9.38
CA SER A 103 13.31 13.03 10.83
C SER A 103 13.92 11.67 11.21
N GLU A 104 14.16 10.79 10.24
CA GLU A 104 14.54 9.39 10.49
C GLU A 104 15.90 9.01 9.92
N LEU A 105 16.32 9.64 8.82
CA LEU A 105 17.56 9.34 8.11
C LEU A 105 18.53 10.54 8.12
N LYS A 106 19.81 10.24 7.96
CA LYS A 106 20.87 11.24 7.73
C LYS A 106 21.70 10.87 6.50
N ALA A 107 22.48 11.84 6.03
CA ALA A 107 23.43 11.60 4.94
C ALA A 107 24.42 10.48 5.32
N GLY A 108 24.69 9.58 4.38
CA GLY A 108 25.54 8.39 4.54
C GLY A 108 24.79 7.11 4.92
N ASP A 109 23.57 7.21 5.45
CA ASP A 109 22.76 6.05 5.80
C ASP A 109 22.48 5.20 4.56
N ARG A 110 22.61 3.88 4.71
CA ARG A 110 22.45 2.93 3.62
C ARG A 110 21.03 2.39 3.61
N ILE A 111 20.33 2.58 2.50
CA ILE A 111 18.92 2.22 2.36
C ILE A 111 18.67 1.40 1.10
N ALA A 112 17.60 0.61 1.16
CA ALA A 112 16.98 -0.01 -0.01
C ALA A 112 15.65 0.68 -0.26
N THR A 113 15.34 0.98 -1.52
CA THR A 113 14.02 1.49 -1.88
C THR A 113 13.02 0.36 -1.91
N LEU A 114 11.83 0.58 -1.35
CA LEU A 114 10.69 -0.33 -1.46
C LEU A 114 9.68 0.16 -2.49
N VAL A 115 10.19 0.89 -3.49
CA VAL A 115 9.45 1.40 -4.64
C VAL A 115 10.14 1.01 -5.93
N SER A 116 9.34 0.90 -6.98
CA SER A 116 9.81 0.46 -8.29
C SER A 116 10.68 1.51 -8.98
N LEU A 117 11.75 1.06 -9.62
CA LEU A 117 12.57 1.89 -10.51
C LEU A 117 11.78 2.47 -11.68
N THR A 118 10.60 1.91 -12.00
CA THR A 118 9.71 2.45 -13.04
C THR A 118 9.09 3.79 -12.69
N LEU A 119 9.16 4.26 -11.45
CA LEU A 119 8.76 5.61 -11.06
C LEU A 119 9.90 6.43 -10.46
N THR A 120 11.10 5.87 -10.37
CA THR A 120 12.24 6.47 -9.66
C THR A 120 13.13 7.19 -10.68
N PRO A 121 13.24 8.53 -10.65
CA PRO A 121 14.19 9.24 -11.47
C PRO A 121 15.62 8.76 -11.17
N LEU A 122 16.36 8.41 -12.21
CA LEU A 122 17.65 7.76 -12.13
C LEU A 122 18.62 8.31 -13.19
N ILE A 123 19.80 8.71 -12.73
CA ILE A 123 20.99 8.97 -13.56
C ILE A 123 21.97 7.83 -13.31
N LEU A 124 22.50 7.27 -14.40
CA LEU A 124 23.51 6.22 -14.35
C LEU A 124 24.80 6.73 -15.01
N ASP A 125 25.85 6.88 -14.20
CA ASP A 125 27.17 7.29 -14.69
C ASP A 125 27.93 6.08 -15.24
N GLU A 126 27.88 4.96 -14.52
CA GLU A 126 28.65 3.76 -14.83
C GLU A 126 27.92 2.50 -14.34
N VAL A 127 27.97 1.43 -15.13
CA VAL A 127 27.72 0.06 -14.66
C VAL A 127 29.07 -0.60 -14.39
N VAL A 128 29.37 -0.84 -13.12
CA VAL A 128 30.66 -1.38 -12.66
C VAL A 128 30.74 -2.88 -12.93
N SER A 129 29.67 -3.61 -12.59
CA SER A 129 29.59 -5.06 -12.83
C SER A 129 28.15 -5.55 -12.90
N VAL A 130 27.97 -6.68 -13.57
CA VAL A 130 26.71 -7.43 -13.59
C VAL A 130 26.89 -8.71 -12.80
N GLU A 131 25.92 -9.02 -11.95
CA GLU A 131 25.88 -10.21 -11.10
C GLU A 131 24.66 -11.09 -11.48
N PRO A 132 24.79 -11.97 -12.49
CA PRO A 132 23.62 -12.65 -13.07
C PRO A 132 22.87 -13.55 -12.10
N LYS A 133 23.57 -14.16 -11.13
CA LYS A 133 22.94 -15.02 -10.11
C LYS A 133 22.05 -14.24 -9.15
N ALA A 134 22.38 -12.97 -8.91
CA ALA A 134 21.67 -12.08 -8.00
C ALA A 134 20.71 -11.13 -8.75
N GLU A 135 20.65 -11.21 -10.09
CA GLU A 135 19.86 -10.32 -10.95
C GLU A 135 20.15 -8.82 -10.67
N ARG A 136 21.42 -8.53 -10.33
CA ARG A 136 21.88 -7.25 -9.79
C ARG A 136 22.97 -6.63 -10.65
N LEU A 137 22.99 -5.30 -10.70
CA LEU A 137 24.06 -4.51 -11.30
C LEU A 137 24.66 -3.62 -10.22
N ALA A 138 25.98 -3.69 -10.04
CA ALA A 138 26.72 -2.70 -9.27
C ALA A 138 26.94 -1.46 -10.15
N VAL A 139 26.61 -0.28 -9.64
CA VAL A 139 26.55 0.94 -10.45
C VAL A 139 27.12 2.13 -9.70
N ARG A 140 27.40 3.19 -10.46
CA ARG A 140 27.55 4.55 -9.94
C ARG A 140 26.51 5.43 -10.61
N GLY A 141 25.80 6.20 -9.81
CA GLY A 141 24.74 7.06 -10.29
C GLY A 141 23.97 7.68 -9.15
N LYS A 142 22.89 8.37 -9.50
CA LYS A 142 22.04 9.10 -8.56
C LYS A 142 20.58 8.80 -8.81
N ALA A 143 19.81 8.65 -7.75
CA ALA A 143 18.37 8.47 -7.83
C ALA A 143 17.64 9.45 -6.92
N VAL A 144 16.40 9.77 -7.30
CA VAL A 144 15.49 10.59 -6.51
C VAL A 144 14.40 9.71 -5.94
N LEU A 145 14.26 9.70 -4.62
CA LEU A 145 13.12 9.11 -3.92
C LEU A 145 12.14 10.23 -3.54
N PHE A 146 10.89 10.11 -3.96
CA PHE A 146 9.84 11.07 -3.62
C PHE A 146 9.33 10.84 -2.20
N ALA A 147 8.74 11.87 -1.58
CA ALA A 147 8.17 11.80 -0.23
C ALA A 147 7.14 10.69 -0.02
N SER A 148 6.42 10.26 -1.07
CA SER A 148 5.50 9.12 -0.99
C SER A 148 6.19 7.76 -1.00
N GLY A 149 7.46 7.71 -1.38
CA GLY A 149 8.23 6.50 -1.59
C GLY A 149 8.74 5.87 -0.29
N LEU A 150 8.56 4.55 -0.19
CA LEU A 150 9.01 3.78 0.95
C LEU A 150 10.49 3.37 0.81
N TRP A 151 11.18 3.32 1.94
CA TRP A 151 12.54 2.85 2.07
C TRP A 151 12.66 1.93 3.30
N ALA A 152 13.73 1.15 3.33
CA ALA A 152 14.15 0.41 4.52
C ALA A 152 15.65 0.60 4.75
N PRO A 153 16.12 0.74 6.00
CA PRO A 153 17.53 0.73 6.30
C PRO A 153 18.07 -0.69 6.08
N LEU A 154 19.27 -0.82 5.52
CA LEU A 154 19.87 -2.15 5.40
C LEU A 154 20.43 -2.61 6.75
N PRO A 155 20.06 -3.81 7.22
CA PRO A 155 20.65 -4.40 8.41
C PRO A 155 22.15 -4.68 8.20
N GLU A 156 22.96 -4.40 9.22
CA GLU A 156 24.41 -4.65 9.22
C GLU A 156 24.74 -6.11 9.58
N ASP A 157 23.80 -6.82 10.20
CA ASP A 157 23.94 -8.18 10.71
C ASP A 157 23.47 -9.27 9.72
N LEU A 158 23.01 -8.88 8.52
CA LEU A 158 22.55 -9.82 7.49
C LEU A 158 23.31 -9.64 6.16
N PRO A 159 23.63 -10.75 5.45
CA PRO A 159 24.18 -10.69 4.11
C PRO A 159 23.24 -9.93 3.17
N LEU A 160 23.83 -9.07 2.31
CA LEU A 160 23.08 -8.21 1.38
C LEU A 160 22.06 -8.98 0.53
N GLU A 161 22.44 -10.15 0.03
CA GLU A 161 21.58 -11.02 -0.79
C GLU A 161 20.35 -11.48 -0.02
N MET A 162 20.49 -11.78 1.27
CA MET A 162 19.39 -12.16 2.14
C MET A 162 18.50 -10.95 2.45
N SER A 163 19.10 -9.80 2.81
CA SER A 163 18.34 -8.57 3.09
C SER A 163 17.48 -8.17 1.90
N LEU A 164 18.04 -8.19 0.69
CA LEU A 164 17.31 -7.92 -0.54
C LEU A 164 16.20 -8.94 -0.81
N ALA A 165 16.51 -10.23 -0.66
CA ALA A 165 15.54 -11.28 -0.86
C ALA A 165 14.33 -11.16 0.08
N VAL A 166 14.50 -10.59 1.27
CA VAL A 166 13.42 -10.32 2.22
C VAL A 166 12.69 -9.02 1.88
N LEU A 167 13.42 -7.94 1.58
CA LEU A 167 12.85 -6.63 1.30
C LEU A 167 12.02 -6.59 0.02
N ASP A 168 12.42 -7.33 -1.02
CA ASP A 168 11.67 -7.45 -2.29
C ASP A 168 10.24 -7.99 -2.08
N VAL A 169 10.05 -8.83 -1.06
CA VAL A 169 8.78 -9.47 -0.76
C VAL A 169 8.22 -9.10 0.62
N CYS A 170 8.76 -8.07 1.29
CA CYS A 170 8.40 -7.73 2.67
C CYS A 170 6.95 -7.26 2.82
N GLY A 171 6.30 -6.88 1.72
CA GLY A 171 4.88 -6.57 1.69
C GLY A 171 4.00 -7.77 2.05
N ALA A 172 4.41 -9.00 1.71
CA ALA A 172 3.63 -10.21 2.02
C ALA A 172 3.45 -10.44 3.53
N PRO A 173 4.52 -10.57 4.34
CA PRO A 173 4.37 -10.69 5.78
C PRO A 173 3.76 -9.44 6.41
N ALA A 174 4.05 -8.22 5.92
CA ALA A 174 3.44 -7.01 6.45
C ALA A 174 1.91 -7.01 6.32
N TRP A 175 1.37 -7.52 5.21
CA TRP A 175 -0.06 -7.69 5.02
C TRP A 175 -0.63 -8.82 5.87
N VAL A 176 0.05 -9.98 5.93
CA VAL A 176 -0.36 -11.07 6.83
C VAL A 176 -0.45 -10.60 8.28
N ALA A 177 0.50 -9.78 8.74
CA ALA A 177 0.52 -9.24 10.09
C ALA A 177 -0.72 -8.39 10.43
N ARG A 178 -1.34 -7.77 9.42
CA ARG A 178 -2.54 -6.93 9.54
C ARG A 178 -3.83 -7.72 9.48
N LEU A 179 -3.84 -8.84 8.76
CA LEU A 179 -5.04 -9.60 8.44
C LEU A 179 -5.26 -10.78 9.38
N VAL A 180 -4.18 -11.44 9.80
CA VAL A 180 -4.26 -12.66 10.59
C VAL A 180 -4.60 -12.36 12.05
N LYS A 181 -5.56 -13.14 12.57
CA LYS A 181 -5.93 -13.22 13.98
C LYS A 181 -5.60 -14.63 14.50
N PRO A 182 -5.31 -14.78 15.81
CA PRO A 182 -5.08 -16.09 16.41
C PRO A 182 -6.21 -17.09 16.10
N GLY A 183 -5.85 -18.33 15.77
CA GLY A 183 -6.78 -19.40 15.45
C GLY A 183 -7.33 -19.40 14.02
N MET A 184 -7.07 -18.39 13.20
CA MET A 184 -7.48 -18.39 11.79
C MET A 184 -6.83 -19.56 11.03
N ARG A 185 -7.59 -20.16 10.11
CA ARG A 185 -7.07 -21.09 9.10
C ARG A 185 -6.55 -20.28 7.92
N VAL A 186 -5.25 -20.31 7.70
CA VAL A 186 -4.56 -19.56 6.65
C VAL A 186 -3.99 -20.53 5.63
N LEU A 187 -4.37 -20.35 4.36
CA LEU A 187 -3.75 -21.06 3.25
C LEU A 187 -2.75 -20.15 2.56
N VAL A 188 -1.51 -20.60 2.38
CA VAL A 188 -0.48 -19.86 1.64
C VAL A 188 -0.18 -20.60 0.33
N LEU A 189 -0.55 -20.00 -0.80
CA LEU A 189 -0.29 -20.53 -2.14
C LEU A 189 1.10 -20.07 -2.61
N GLY A 190 1.98 -21.03 -2.88
CA GLY A 190 3.36 -20.84 -3.28
C GLY A 190 4.32 -20.85 -2.09
N ALA A 191 5.25 -21.80 -2.07
CA ALA A 191 6.24 -22.02 -1.00
C ALA A 191 7.60 -21.33 -1.27
N GLY A 192 7.60 -20.28 -2.10
CA GLY A 192 8.76 -19.44 -2.40
C GLY A 192 9.09 -18.44 -1.28
N LYS A 193 9.85 -17.37 -1.59
CA LYS A 193 10.29 -16.36 -0.62
C LYS A 193 9.12 -15.65 0.09
N SER A 194 8.20 -15.09 -0.69
CA SER A 194 7.01 -14.38 -0.20
C SER A 194 6.11 -15.31 0.62
N GLY A 195 5.86 -16.52 0.12
CA GLY A 195 5.06 -17.52 0.82
C GLY A 195 5.67 -18.01 2.13
N SER A 196 6.99 -18.25 2.14
CA SER A 196 7.70 -18.64 3.37
C SER A 196 7.61 -17.55 4.45
N LEU A 197 7.78 -16.28 4.07
CA LEU A 197 7.64 -15.15 5.00
C LEU A 197 6.18 -14.93 5.44
N ALA A 198 5.22 -15.09 4.53
CA ALA A 198 3.79 -15.02 4.85
C ALA A 198 3.40 -16.13 5.84
N ALA A 199 3.82 -17.36 5.60
CA ALA A 199 3.58 -18.50 6.47
C ALA A 199 4.22 -18.29 7.85
N ALA A 200 5.50 -17.87 7.89
CA ALA A 200 6.20 -17.54 9.13
C ALA A 200 5.47 -16.48 9.96
N GLN A 201 5.01 -15.41 9.31
CA GLN A 201 4.28 -14.33 9.99
C GLN A 201 2.91 -14.78 10.49
N ALA A 202 2.18 -15.61 9.73
CA ALA A 202 0.90 -16.17 10.15
C ALA A 202 1.08 -17.13 11.35
N ARG A 203 2.11 -17.98 11.34
CA ARG A 203 2.48 -18.85 12.47
C ARG A 203 2.81 -18.05 13.72
N LYS A 204 3.59 -16.98 13.58
CA LYS A 204 3.92 -16.07 14.69
C LYS A 204 2.67 -15.48 15.36
N LEU A 205 1.60 -15.29 14.59
CA LEU A 205 0.30 -14.81 15.06
C LEU A 205 -0.66 -15.93 15.51
N SER A 206 -0.14 -17.15 15.72
CA SER A 206 -0.90 -18.31 16.20
C SER A 206 -2.05 -18.73 15.26
N ALA A 207 -1.87 -18.58 13.94
CA ALA A 207 -2.76 -19.15 12.94
C ALA A 207 -2.42 -20.61 12.64
N HIS A 208 -3.42 -21.35 12.15
CA HIS A 208 -3.27 -22.68 11.58
C HIS A 208 -2.93 -22.54 10.09
N VAL A 209 -1.66 -22.76 9.73
CA VAL A 209 -1.13 -22.46 8.41
C VAL A 209 -1.00 -23.73 7.58
N THR A 210 -1.65 -23.75 6.42
CA THR A 210 -1.43 -24.75 5.37
C THR A 210 -0.59 -24.12 4.27
N ALA A 211 0.57 -24.70 3.96
CA ALA A 211 1.37 -24.32 2.81
C ALA A 211 0.94 -25.14 1.59
N LEU A 212 0.86 -24.49 0.43
CA LEU A 212 0.56 -25.15 -0.83
C LEU A 212 1.62 -24.83 -1.87
N ASP A 213 2.07 -25.85 -2.59
CA ASP A 213 2.89 -25.67 -3.78
C ASP A 213 2.61 -26.80 -4.80
N TYR A 214 2.92 -26.59 -6.08
CA TYR A 214 2.84 -27.65 -7.09
C TYR A 214 3.98 -28.67 -6.88
N GLU A 215 5.11 -28.23 -6.32
CA GLU A 215 6.18 -29.09 -5.84
C GLU A 215 5.93 -29.47 -4.38
N GLY A 216 5.41 -30.68 -4.14
CA GLY A 216 5.07 -31.13 -2.77
C GLY A 216 6.21 -30.97 -1.76
N ALA A 217 7.44 -31.27 -2.18
CA ALA A 217 8.64 -31.09 -1.35
C ALA A 217 8.88 -29.65 -0.90
N ALA A 218 8.47 -28.65 -1.69
CA ALA A 218 8.60 -27.24 -1.31
C ALA A 218 7.62 -26.89 -0.18
N ALA A 219 6.36 -27.32 -0.27
CA ALA A 219 5.36 -27.12 0.79
C ALA A 219 5.72 -27.88 2.07
N GLU A 220 6.18 -29.13 1.94
CA GLU A 220 6.63 -29.96 3.07
C GLU A 220 7.83 -29.36 3.80
N ARG A 221 8.73 -28.68 3.09
CA ARG A 221 9.87 -27.97 3.70
C ARG A 221 9.39 -26.93 4.73
N LEU A 222 8.33 -26.16 4.41
CA LEU A 222 7.79 -25.16 5.33
C LEU A 222 7.25 -25.81 6.62
N VAL A 223 6.65 -27.00 6.51
CA VAL A 223 6.20 -27.76 7.69
C VAL A 223 7.38 -28.23 8.52
N LYS A 224 8.40 -28.81 7.88
CA LYS A 224 9.63 -29.29 8.55
C LYS A 224 10.37 -28.17 9.28
N GLU A 225 10.35 -26.96 8.72
CA GLU A 225 10.97 -25.77 9.31
C GLU A 225 10.08 -25.08 10.36
N GLY A 226 8.88 -25.59 10.63
CA GLY A 226 7.93 -25.04 11.61
C GLY A 226 7.19 -23.78 11.13
N LEU A 227 7.29 -23.45 9.84
CA LEU A 227 6.64 -22.31 9.20
C LEU A 227 5.19 -22.61 8.76
N ALA A 228 4.77 -23.88 8.75
CA ALA A 228 3.41 -24.31 8.48
C ALA A 228 3.03 -25.52 9.35
N ASP A 229 1.73 -25.72 9.58
CA ASP A 229 1.18 -26.89 10.28
C ASP A 229 0.93 -28.06 9.32
N ALA A 230 0.60 -27.76 8.06
CA ALA A 230 0.28 -28.75 7.04
C ALA A 230 0.79 -28.32 5.66
N ALA A 231 0.98 -29.30 4.78
CA ALA A 231 1.36 -29.09 3.39
C ALA A 231 0.31 -29.73 2.46
N VAL A 232 0.04 -29.08 1.33
CA VAL A 232 -0.81 -29.60 0.26
C VAL A 232 -0.06 -29.47 -1.07
N GLN A 233 0.08 -30.57 -1.80
CA GLN A 233 0.56 -30.53 -3.18
C GLN A 233 -0.63 -30.34 -4.13
N ALA A 234 -0.65 -29.24 -4.86
CA ALA A 234 -1.65 -29.00 -5.90
C ALA A 234 -1.14 -27.96 -6.92
N ASP A 235 -1.58 -28.11 -8.17
CA ASP A 235 -1.40 -27.08 -9.19
C ASP A 235 -2.50 -26.01 -9.03
N ALA A 236 -2.13 -24.85 -8.48
CA ALA A 236 -3.07 -23.75 -8.26
C ALA A 236 -3.65 -23.16 -9.56
N THR A 237 -3.12 -23.50 -10.75
CA THR A 237 -3.75 -23.13 -12.03
C THR A 237 -4.97 -23.99 -12.37
N LYS A 238 -5.19 -25.08 -11.61
CA LYS A 238 -6.31 -26.00 -11.74
C LYS A 238 -7.24 -25.83 -10.52
N PRO A 239 -8.16 -24.85 -10.56
CA PRO A 239 -8.95 -24.47 -9.39
C PRO A 239 -9.76 -25.61 -8.77
N LEU A 240 -10.28 -26.52 -9.59
CA LEU A 240 -11.06 -27.66 -9.12
C LEU A 240 -10.20 -28.70 -8.38
N GLU A 241 -8.94 -28.89 -8.80
CA GLU A 241 -8.01 -29.79 -8.11
C GLU A 241 -7.72 -29.26 -6.70
N LEU A 242 -7.51 -27.95 -6.56
CA LEU A 242 -7.32 -27.35 -5.25
C LEU A 242 -8.59 -27.44 -4.41
N PHE A 243 -9.75 -27.13 -4.99
CA PHE A 243 -11.02 -27.12 -4.25
C PHE A 243 -11.34 -28.46 -3.57
N GLU A 244 -10.97 -29.58 -4.18
CA GLU A 244 -11.11 -30.92 -3.58
C GLU A 244 -10.18 -31.16 -2.40
N LYS A 245 -8.98 -30.55 -2.40
CA LYS A 245 -7.92 -30.80 -1.42
C LYS A 245 -7.92 -29.80 -0.27
N ALA A 246 -8.26 -28.54 -0.53
CA ALA A 246 -8.11 -27.44 0.41
C ALA A 246 -9.24 -26.43 0.24
N ARG A 247 -10.07 -26.30 1.28
CA ARG A 247 -11.21 -25.37 1.35
C ARG A 247 -11.45 -24.87 2.76
N ASP A 248 -12.33 -23.88 2.84
CA ASP A 248 -12.84 -23.28 4.07
C ASP A 248 -11.75 -22.57 4.90
N PHE A 249 -10.83 -21.87 4.23
CA PHE A 249 -9.82 -21.05 4.89
C PHE A 249 -10.35 -19.64 5.17
N ASP A 250 -10.01 -19.09 6.34
CA ASP A 250 -10.36 -17.71 6.72
C ASP A 250 -9.62 -16.69 5.86
N LEU A 251 -8.36 -16.97 5.56
CA LEU A 251 -7.49 -16.15 4.72
C LEU A 251 -6.73 -17.03 3.74
N VAL A 252 -6.76 -16.66 2.45
CA VAL A 252 -5.90 -17.24 1.43
C VAL A 252 -4.89 -16.20 0.99
N VAL A 253 -3.60 -16.50 1.16
CA VAL A 253 -2.49 -15.63 0.74
C VAL A 253 -1.90 -16.20 -0.55
N ASN A 254 -2.19 -15.56 -1.67
CA ASN A 254 -1.67 -15.96 -2.97
C ASN A 254 -0.32 -15.30 -3.25
N CYS A 255 0.73 -16.11 -3.16
CA CYS A 255 2.11 -15.78 -3.48
C CYS A 255 2.61 -16.49 -4.76
N ALA A 256 1.73 -17.14 -5.53
CA ALA A 256 2.12 -17.88 -6.73
C ALA A 256 2.60 -16.93 -7.83
N SER A 257 3.78 -17.18 -8.39
CA SER A 257 4.39 -16.33 -9.42
C SER A 257 3.89 -16.60 -10.84
N VAL A 258 2.76 -17.30 -10.99
CA VAL A 258 2.15 -17.66 -12.27
C VAL A 258 0.69 -17.17 -12.34
N PRO A 259 0.20 -16.79 -13.53
CA PRO A 259 -1.19 -16.37 -13.70
C PRO A 259 -2.16 -17.56 -13.58
N GLY A 260 -3.45 -17.28 -13.46
CA GLY A 260 -4.51 -18.30 -13.48
C GLY A 260 -4.74 -18.99 -12.13
N THR A 261 -4.22 -18.42 -11.04
CA THR A 261 -4.36 -18.95 -9.68
C THR A 261 -5.47 -18.26 -8.87
N GLU A 262 -6.16 -17.30 -9.48
CA GLU A 262 -7.20 -16.47 -8.86
C GLU A 262 -8.37 -17.32 -8.38
N MET A 263 -8.93 -18.15 -9.27
CA MET A 263 -10.08 -18.99 -8.95
C MET A 263 -9.77 -20.04 -7.89
N ALA A 264 -8.55 -20.59 -7.92
CA ALA A 264 -8.13 -21.55 -6.90
C ALA A 264 -8.07 -20.86 -5.52
N SER A 265 -7.60 -19.61 -5.48
CA SER A 265 -7.54 -18.81 -4.26
C SER A 265 -8.94 -18.47 -3.72
N ILE A 266 -9.86 -18.09 -4.61
CA ILE A 266 -11.24 -17.74 -4.28
C ILE A 266 -12.00 -18.95 -3.75
N LEU A 267 -11.91 -20.09 -4.43
CA LEU A 267 -12.63 -21.30 -4.04
C LEU A 267 -12.09 -21.92 -2.76
N ALA A 268 -10.80 -21.74 -2.45
CA ALA A 268 -10.22 -22.20 -1.20
C ALA A 268 -10.65 -21.38 0.02
N ALA A 269 -11.02 -20.11 -0.17
CA ALA A 269 -11.53 -19.27 0.91
C ALA A 269 -12.95 -19.69 1.31
N ARG A 270 -13.27 -19.57 2.61
CA ARG A 270 -14.64 -19.77 3.10
C ARG A 270 -15.55 -18.61 2.68
N GLU A 271 -16.86 -18.80 2.83
CA GLU A 271 -17.83 -17.69 2.71
C GLU A 271 -17.52 -16.59 3.73
N GLY A 272 -17.52 -15.33 3.26
CA GLY A 272 -17.09 -14.16 4.03
C GLY A 272 -15.61 -14.17 4.40
N GLY A 273 -14.80 -15.03 3.77
CA GLY A 273 -13.35 -15.11 3.95
C GLY A 273 -12.61 -14.03 3.15
N GLU A 274 -11.28 -13.98 3.31
CA GLU A 274 -10.43 -13.00 2.64
C GLU A 274 -9.41 -13.67 1.71
N VAL A 275 -9.12 -13.05 0.57
CA VAL A 275 -8.05 -13.46 -0.35
C VAL A 275 -7.09 -12.29 -0.54
N LEU A 276 -5.83 -12.49 -0.16
CA LEU A 276 -4.74 -11.56 -0.39
C LEU A 276 -3.93 -11.98 -1.61
N PHE A 277 -4.05 -11.23 -2.70
CA PHE A 277 -3.20 -11.35 -3.87
C PHE A 277 -1.94 -10.52 -3.70
N PHE A 278 -0.83 -11.18 -3.37
CA PHE A 278 0.49 -10.54 -3.28
C PHE A 278 1.23 -10.57 -4.61
N SER A 279 1.03 -11.62 -5.42
CA SER A 279 1.73 -11.80 -6.68
C SER A 279 1.35 -10.75 -7.73
N MET A 280 2.35 -10.28 -8.48
CA MET A 280 2.14 -9.43 -9.66
C MET A 280 1.60 -10.20 -10.87
N ALA A 281 1.59 -11.54 -10.83
CA ALA A 281 1.00 -12.37 -11.88
C ALA A 281 -0.54 -12.40 -11.83
N THR A 282 -1.15 -11.84 -10.78
CA THR A 282 -2.60 -11.82 -10.59
C THR A 282 -3.30 -10.82 -11.50
N SER A 283 -4.35 -11.28 -12.18
CA SER A 283 -5.36 -10.44 -12.82
C SER A 283 -6.52 -10.18 -11.86
N PHE A 284 -6.59 -8.96 -11.31
CA PHE A 284 -7.70 -8.61 -10.42
C PHE A 284 -9.06 -8.60 -11.13
N THR A 285 -9.08 -8.30 -12.43
CA THR A 285 -10.30 -8.43 -13.26
C THR A 285 -10.77 -9.88 -13.32
N ALA A 286 -9.86 -10.84 -13.53
CA ALA A 286 -10.22 -12.26 -13.54
C ALA A 286 -10.68 -12.75 -12.17
N ALA A 287 -10.04 -12.28 -11.10
CA ALA A 287 -10.45 -12.59 -9.73
C ALA A 287 -11.87 -12.06 -9.42
N ALA A 288 -12.15 -10.79 -9.76
CA ALA A 288 -13.46 -10.17 -9.50
C ALA A 288 -14.59 -10.84 -10.29
N LEU A 289 -14.43 -10.98 -11.62
CA LEU A 289 -15.41 -11.66 -12.47
C LEU A 289 -15.60 -13.13 -12.07
N GLY A 290 -14.50 -13.77 -11.68
CA GLY A 290 -14.50 -15.15 -11.23
C GLY A 290 -15.31 -15.36 -9.95
N ALA A 291 -15.05 -14.53 -8.92
CA ALA A 291 -15.79 -14.57 -7.65
C ALA A 291 -17.29 -14.33 -7.85
N GLU A 292 -17.65 -13.33 -8.66
CA GLU A 292 -19.04 -13.05 -9.03
C GLU A 292 -19.68 -14.25 -9.76
N GLY A 293 -18.98 -14.80 -10.75
CA GLY A 293 -19.48 -15.90 -11.58
C GLY A 293 -19.75 -17.20 -10.81
N VAL A 294 -19.01 -17.45 -9.72
CA VAL A 294 -19.27 -18.61 -8.83
C VAL A 294 -20.15 -18.25 -7.63
N GLY A 295 -20.60 -17.00 -7.51
CA GLY A 295 -21.43 -16.52 -6.40
C GLY A 295 -20.75 -16.62 -5.03
N LYS A 296 -19.41 -16.48 -5.00
CA LYS A 296 -18.61 -16.64 -3.77
C LYS A 296 -18.43 -15.29 -3.09
N ASP A 297 -18.98 -15.14 -1.88
CA ASP A 297 -18.77 -13.93 -1.09
C ASP A 297 -17.41 -13.97 -0.40
N VAL A 298 -16.42 -13.27 -0.99
CA VAL A 298 -15.06 -13.16 -0.48
C VAL A 298 -14.53 -11.75 -0.63
N ARG A 299 -13.75 -11.31 0.37
CA ARG A 299 -13.03 -10.04 0.28
C ARG A 299 -11.73 -10.23 -0.49
N LEU A 300 -11.67 -9.64 -1.69
CA LEU A 300 -10.45 -9.63 -2.50
C LEU A 300 -9.58 -8.42 -2.14
N MET A 301 -8.33 -8.66 -1.80
CA MET A 301 -7.34 -7.62 -1.50
C MET A 301 -6.11 -7.78 -2.37
N ARG A 302 -5.61 -6.65 -2.86
CA ARG A 302 -4.27 -6.56 -3.43
C ARG A 302 -3.35 -5.91 -2.41
N ALA A 303 -2.13 -6.44 -2.26
CA ALA A 303 -1.14 -5.84 -1.38
C ALA A 303 -0.76 -4.43 -1.88
N CYS A 304 -1.26 -3.38 -1.22
CA CYS A 304 -0.93 -1.98 -1.49
C CYS A 304 -0.23 -1.34 -0.26
N ALA A 305 0.59 -0.31 -0.46
CA ALA A 305 1.47 0.19 0.59
C ALA A 305 0.77 1.01 1.71
N LYS A 306 -0.40 1.62 1.46
CA LYS A 306 -1.01 2.59 2.39
C LYS A 306 -2.45 2.20 2.78
N ARG A 307 -2.73 2.21 4.08
CA ARG A 307 -4.07 2.09 4.69
C ARG A 307 -4.08 2.89 6.00
N PHE A 308 -5.25 3.33 6.47
CA PHE A 308 -5.38 3.94 7.80
C PHE A 308 -4.88 2.98 8.87
N ALA A 309 -3.93 3.44 9.70
CA ALA A 309 -3.28 2.63 10.72
C ALA A 309 -4.22 2.24 11.88
N ASP A 310 -5.22 3.08 12.16
CA ASP A 310 -6.27 2.83 13.14
C ASP A 310 -7.62 3.29 12.56
N VAL A 311 -8.69 2.56 12.89
CA VAL A 311 -10.07 2.88 12.47
C VAL A 311 -10.94 2.95 13.71
N LEU A 312 -11.57 4.11 13.94
CA LEU A 312 -12.40 4.36 15.11
C LEU A 312 -13.86 4.48 14.67
N LEU A 313 -14.76 3.75 15.33
CA LEU A 313 -16.21 3.95 15.18
C LEU A 313 -16.72 4.63 16.44
N VAL A 314 -17.12 5.89 16.30
CA VAL A 314 -17.58 6.73 17.41
C VAL A 314 -19.10 6.80 17.42
N ALA A 315 -19.73 6.44 18.54
CA ALA A 315 -21.18 6.50 18.68
C ALA A 315 -21.61 6.75 20.14
N LYS A 316 -22.84 7.22 20.37
CA LYS A 316 -23.43 7.32 21.73
C LYS A 316 -23.58 5.96 22.41
N GLU A 317 -23.96 4.95 21.62
CA GLU A 317 -24.13 3.55 22.02
C GLU A 317 -23.30 2.61 21.12
N PRO A 318 -21.97 2.54 21.30
CA PRO A 318 -21.09 1.77 20.40
C PRO A 318 -21.41 0.27 20.37
N SER A 319 -21.99 -0.27 21.45
CA SER A 319 -22.38 -1.68 21.55
C SER A 319 -23.34 -2.11 20.45
N ARG A 320 -24.16 -1.20 19.90
CA ARG A 320 -25.07 -1.51 18.78
C ARG A 320 -24.34 -1.86 17.49
N TYR A 321 -23.10 -1.42 17.34
CA TYR A 321 -22.29 -1.61 16.12
C TYR A 321 -21.27 -2.74 16.25
N GLY A 322 -21.26 -3.46 17.38
CA GLY A 322 -20.26 -4.50 17.65
C GLY A 322 -20.17 -5.55 16.54
N SER A 323 -21.32 -6.03 16.04
CA SER A 323 -21.40 -7.02 14.96
C SER A 323 -20.93 -6.53 13.59
N PHE A 324 -20.87 -5.21 13.36
CA PHE A 324 -20.53 -4.61 12.06
C PHE A 324 -19.19 -3.84 12.06
N SER A 325 -18.60 -3.64 13.23
CA SER A 325 -17.40 -2.81 13.40
C SER A 325 -16.12 -3.42 12.80
N GLY A 326 -16.10 -4.72 12.49
CA GLY A 326 -14.94 -5.38 11.92
C GLY A 326 -13.70 -5.25 12.82
N ASN A 327 -12.69 -4.51 12.36
CA ASN A 327 -11.48 -4.20 13.14
C ASN A 327 -11.51 -2.79 13.76
N ALA A 328 -12.61 -2.06 13.63
CA ALA A 328 -12.73 -0.71 14.18
C ALA A 328 -12.83 -0.75 15.70
N ARG A 329 -12.10 0.14 16.37
CA ARG A 329 -12.25 0.35 17.81
C ARG A 329 -13.53 1.13 18.08
N LEU A 330 -14.38 0.57 18.93
CA LEU A 330 -15.63 1.17 19.34
C LEU A 330 -15.39 2.23 20.43
N ILE A 331 -15.71 3.49 20.13
CA ILE A 331 -15.48 4.62 21.02
C ILE A 331 -16.82 5.24 21.39
N ARG A 332 -17.03 5.42 22.70
CA ARG A 332 -18.25 6.07 23.21
C ARG A 332 -18.11 7.58 23.15
N ASP A 333 -18.99 8.23 22.39
CA ASP A 333 -19.24 9.66 22.53
C ASP A 333 -19.93 9.90 23.89
N ARG A 334 -19.23 10.63 24.77
CA ARG A 334 -19.69 10.95 26.13
C ARG A 334 -20.29 12.35 26.26
N ALA A 335 -20.32 13.14 25.19
CA ALA A 335 -20.89 14.48 25.25
C ALA A 335 -22.40 14.39 25.54
N LEU A 336 -22.92 15.34 26.32
CA LEU A 336 -24.36 15.42 26.58
C LEU A 336 -25.12 15.98 25.37
N VAL A 337 -24.45 16.82 24.57
CA VAL A 337 -25.00 17.38 23.33
C VAL A 337 -24.93 16.34 22.22
N SER A 338 -25.99 16.21 21.43
CA SER A 338 -26.00 15.36 20.24
C SER A 338 -25.59 16.19 19.02
N THR A 339 -24.33 16.07 18.62
CA THR A 339 -23.80 16.79 17.47
C THR A 339 -22.65 15.99 16.85
N PRO A 340 -22.46 16.00 15.52
CA PRO A 340 -21.34 15.32 14.88
C PRO A 340 -19.96 15.82 15.37
N LEU A 341 -19.88 17.07 15.86
CA LEU A 341 -18.67 17.60 16.48
C LEU A 341 -18.21 16.78 17.69
N ALA A 342 -19.16 16.24 18.47
CA ALA A 342 -18.84 15.38 19.61
C ALA A 342 -18.23 14.04 19.16
N GLY A 343 -18.65 13.53 18.00
CA GLY A 343 -18.05 12.36 17.37
C GLY A 343 -16.59 12.62 16.96
N ILE A 344 -16.34 13.76 16.31
CA ILE A 344 -14.98 14.19 15.93
C ILE A 344 -14.10 14.34 17.16
N GLU A 345 -14.56 15.07 18.19
CA GLU A 345 -13.81 15.30 19.42
C GLU A 345 -13.44 13.99 20.12
N ALA A 346 -14.41 13.09 20.31
CA ALA A 346 -14.18 11.81 20.98
C ALA A 346 -13.23 10.90 20.19
N GLY A 347 -13.29 10.93 18.85
CA GLY A 347 -12.34 10.23 17.99
C GLY A 347 -10.92 10.79 18.10
N LEU A 348 -10.77 12.12 18.04
CA LEU A 348 -9.47 12.79 18.19
C LEU A 348 -8.86 12.60 19.58
N ALA A 349 -9.69 12.55 20.63
CA ALA A 349 -9.24 12.37 22.01
C ALA A 349 -8.53 11.04 22.23
N VAL A 350 -9.01 9.96 21.60
CA VAL A 350 -8.49 8.59 21.77
C VAL A 350 -7.53 8.14 20.66
N SER A 351 -7.50 8.85 19.55
CA SER A 351 -6.57 8.60 18.46
C SER A 351 -5.13 8.85 18.92
N THR A 352 -4.20 8.00 18.51
CA THR A 352 -2.75 8.24 18.69
C THR A 352 -2.12 8.87 17.46
N ALA A 353 -2.84 8.96 16.34
CA ALA A 353 -2.35 9.55 15.11
C ALA A 353 -2.30 11.08 15.19
N GLU A 354 -1.31 11.68 14.53
CA GLU A 354 -1.19 13.14 14.42
C GLU A 354 -2.33 13.73 13.59
N ILE A 355 -2.73 13.02 12.53
CA ILE A 355 -3.77 13.42 11.60
C ILE A 355 -4.84 12.34 11.56
N ALA A 356 -6.11 12.76 11.63
CA ALA A 356 -7.25 11.89 11.47
C ALA A 356 -8.11 12.34 10.29
N PHE A 357 -8.50 11.38 9.44
CA PHE A 357 -9.63 11.56 8.55
C PHE A 357 -10.91 11.21 9.32
N CYS A 358 -11.90 12.08 9.30
CA CYS A 358 -13.19 11.85 9.91
C CYS A 358 -14.26 11.86 8.81
N CYS A 359 -15.08 10.81 8.79
CA CYS A 359 -16.25 10.75 7.93
C CYS A 359 -17.54 10.41 8.70
N GLY A 360 -18.69 10.76 8.11
CA GLY A 360 -19.99 10.27 8.56
C GLY A 360 -20.06 8.74 8.48
N GLY A 361 -20.71 8.09 9.45
CA GLY A 361 -20.86 6.63 9.47
C GLY A 361 -21.83 6.09 8.42
N ASP A 362 -22.64 6.98 7.86
CA ASP A 362 -23.64 6.84 6.80
C ASP A 362 -23.10 7.17 5.41
N MET A 363 -21.80 7.49 5.27
CA MET A 363 -21.20 7.91 3.99
C MET A 363 -20.33 6.79 3.38
N PRO A 364 -20.91 5.84 2.61
CA PRO A 364 -20.22 4.63 2.17
C PRO A 364 -19.06 4.87 1.19
N PHE A 365 -19.05 6.02 0.51
CA PHE A 365 -18.04 6.37 -0.50
C PHE A 365 -17.04 7.43 -0.01
N ALA A 366 -17.10 7.84 1.27
CA ALA A 366 -16.25 8.90 1.80
C ALA A 366 -14.74 8.58 1.72
N VAL A 367 -14.38 7.29 1.72
CA VAL A 367 -12.99 6.81 1.60
C VAL A 367 -12.58 6.73 0.12
N ASP A 368 -12.82 7.79 -0.64
CA ASP A 368 -12.34 7.91 -2.02
C ASP A 368 -10.84 8.23 -2.03
N PRO A 369 -9.99 7.44 -2.70
CA PRO A 369 -8.55 7.68 -2.71
C PRO A 369 -8.16 9.06 -3.23
N SER A 370 -8.79 9.55 -4.30
CA SER A 370 -8.42 10.82 -4.94
C SER A 370 -8.77 12.00 -4.04
N LEU A 371 -9.94 11.94 -3.39
CA LEU A 371 -10.37 12.93 -2.41
C LEU A 371 -9.43 12.95 -1.21
N LEU A 372 -9.11 11.78 -0.65
CA LEU A 372 -8.20 11.69 0.48
C LEU A 372 -6.84 12.29 0.15
N GLU A 373 -6.27 11.96 -1.00
CA GLU A 373 -5.00 12.55 -1.45
C GLU A 373 -5.07 14.07 -1.54
N ALA A 374 -6.15 14.62 -2.12
CA ALA A 374 -6.35 16.06 -2.21
C ALA A 374 -6.47 16.73 -0.83
N LEU A 375 -7.19 16.12 0.11
CA LEU A 375 -7.36 16.61 1.47
C LEU A 375 -6.04 16.58 2.25
N PHE A 376 -5.28 15.48 2.18
CA PHE A 376 -3.97 15.38 2.83
C PHE A 376 -2.96 16.36 2.23
N ALA A 377 -2.99 16.57 0.92
CA ALA A 377 -2.16 17.58 0.26
C ALA A 377 -2.51 19.01 0.72
N ALA A 378 -3.80 19.34 0.80
CA ALA A 378 -4.29 20.63 1.25
C ALA A 378 -4.01 20.91 2.74
N LEU A 379 -3.92 19.85 3.55
CA LEU A 379 -3.57 19.95 4.97
C LEU A 379 -2.13 20.46 5.21
N ALA A 380 -1.25 20.43 4.19
CA ALA A 380 0.08 21.00 4.27
C ALA A 380 0.00 22.52 4.55
N GLY A 381 0.41 22.94 5.76
CA GLY A 381 0.33 24.33 6.21
C GLY A 381 -1.00 24.72 6.89
N HIS A 382 -1.93 23.78 7.04
CA HIS A 382 -3.24 23.99 7.66
C HIS A 382 -3.46 23.03 8.84
N ASP A 383 -4.47 23.36 9.64
CA ASP A 383 -4.86 22.62 10.83
C ASP A 383 -5.98 21.62 10.50
N ALA A 384 -6.82 21.95 9.52
CA ALA A 384 -7.81 21.06 8.92
C ALA A 384 -7.88 21.26 7.40
N ALA A 385 -8.34 20.25 6.66
CA ALA A 385 -8.72 20.38 5.26
C ALA A 385 -10.07 19.73 5.01
N VAL A 386 -10.96 20.47 4.34
CA VAL A 386 -12.36 20.12 4.15
C VAL A 386 -12.76 20.29 2.68
N PRO A 387 -13.48 19.33 2.09
CA PRO A 387 -13.98 19.48 0.74
C PRO A 387 -15.17 20.44 0.69
N VAL A 388 -15.28 21.13 -0.44
CA VAL A 388 -16.42 21.98 -0.80
C VAL A 388 -17.10 21.38 -2.01
N ASN A 389 -18.35 20.93 -1.84
CA ASN A 389 -19.18 20.42 -2.92
C ASN A 389 -20.50 21.18 -2.95
N GLY A 390 -20.95 21.60 -4.15
CA GLY A 390 -22.15 22.43 -4.29
C GLY A 390 -22.12 23.74 -3.49
N GLY A 391 -20.93 24.27 -3.18
CA GLY A 391 -20.77 25.47 -2.33
C GLY A 391 -20.89 25.21 -0.82
N HIS A 392 -20.99 23.96 -0.38
CA HIS A 392 -21.09 23.59 1.02
C HIS A 392 -19.84 22.86 1.51
N LEU A 393 -19.36 23.25 2.68
CA LEU A 393 -18.32 22.53 3.41
C LEU A 393 -18.87 21.17 3.87
N GLN A 394 -18.06 20.13 3.69
CA GLN A 394 -18.33 18.76 4.08
C GLN A 394 -17.48 18.35 5.31
N PRO A 395 -17.79 18.86 6.52
CA PRO A 395 -16.99 18.61 7.72
C PRO A 395 -17.00 17.15 8.18
N LEU A 396 -17.95 16.36 7.70
CA LEU A 396 -18.00 14.91 7.93
C LEU A 396 -17.38 14.14 6.77
N CYS A 397 -16.42 14.74 6.06
CA CYS A 397 -15.55 14.09 5.11
C CYS A 397 -14.26 14.90 5.02
N ALA A 398 -13.56 15.05 6.15
CA ALA A 398 -12.47 16.01 6.30
C ALA A 398 -11.29 15.45 7.09
N VAL A 399 -10.12 16.05 6.92
CA VAL A 399 -8.90 15.70 7.69
C VAL A 399 -8.61 16.76 8.73
N TYR A 400 -8.20 16.31 9.91
CA TYR A 400 -7.99 17.13 11.10
C TYR A 400 -6.63 16.82 11.74
N ARG A 401 -5.85 17.85 12.05
CA ARG A 401 -4.63 17.72 12.85
C ARG A 401 -5.01 17.66 14.33
N ARG A 402 -4.79 16.51 14.96
CA ARG A 402 -5.27 16.20 16.31
C ARG A 402 -4.84 17.24 17.33
N GLU A 403 -3.57 17.63 17.35
CA GLU A 403 -3.01 18.53 18.37
C GLU A 403 -3.73 19.88 18.45
N ILE A 404 -4.16 20.42 17.30
CA ILE A 404 -4.83 21.72 17.20
C ILE A 404 -6.35 21.56 17.23
N CYS A 405 -6.88 20.59 16.49
CA CYS A 405 -8.32 20.42 16.34
C CYS A 405 -8.99 19.84 17.59
N LEU A 406 -8.30 19.03 18.40
CA LEU A 406 -8.88 18.46 19.62
C LEU A 406 -9.21 19.56 20.66
N PRO A 407 -8.27 20.41 21.10
CA PRO A 407 -8.60 21.51 22.01
C PRO A 407 -9.69 22.44 21.48
N ALA A 408 -9.66 22.75 20.18
CA ALA A 408 -10.67 23.59 19.53
C ALA A 408 -12.07 22.94 19.55
N ALA A 409 -12.16 21.64 19.26
CA ALA A 409 -13.42 20.89 19.32
C ALA A 409 -13.96 20.82 20.76
N THR A 410 -13.09 20.55 21.74
CA THR A 410 -13.45 20.53 23.16
C THR A 410 -13.95 21.90 23.64
N ALA A 411 -13.31 22.99 23.22
CA ALA A 411 -13.73 24.35 23.55
C ALA A 411 -15.11 24.68 22.95
N ALA A 412 -15.30 24.40 21.66
CA ALA A 412 -16.57 24.64 20.97
C ALA A 412 -17.74 23.87 21.61
N LEU A 413 -17.52 22.62 22.03
CA LEU A 413 -18.54 21.84 22.74
C LEU A 413 -18.90 22.42 24.12
N ARG A 414 -17.92 22.99 24.85
CA ARG A 414 -18.16 23.64 26.16
C ARG A 414 -18.99 24.90 26.05
N GLU A 415 -18.82 25.65 24.97
CA GLU A 415 -19.56 26.89 24.70
C GLU A 415 -21.02 26.64 24.24
N GLY A 416 -21.43 25.38 24.11
CA GLY A 416 -22.76 25.01 23.62
C GLY A 416 -22.93 25.24 22.11
N SER A 417 -21.82 25.40 21.38
CA SER A 417 -21.85 25.55 19.93
C SER A 417 -22.33 24.25 19.26
N VAL A 418 -23.27 24.38 18.32
CA VAL A 418 -23.85 23.25 17.60
C VAL A 418 -23.21 23.10 16.21
N GLY A 419 -22.55 21.97 15.99
CA GLY A 419 -22.15 21.49 14.66
C GLY A 419 -20.65 21.60 14.33
N PRO A 420 -20.14 20.70 13.46
CA PRO A 420 -18.71 20.56 13.19
C PRO A 420 -18.11 21.70 12.36
N ARG A 421 -18.92 22.59 11.75
CA ARG A 421 -18.42 23.81 11.07
C ARG A 421 -17.70 24.76 12.02
N ARG A 422 -18.14 24.82 13.28
CA ARG A 422 -17.51 25.67 14.31
C ARG A 422 -16.06 25.31 14.59
N LEU A 423 -15.73 24.02 14.49
CA LEU A 423 -14.34 23.57 14.56
C LEU A 423 -13.53 24.12 13.39
N LEU A 424 -14.07 24.06 12.17
CA LEU A 424 -13.40 24.56 10.98
C LEU A 424 -13.19 26.08 11.02
N ASP A 425 -14.14 26.82 11.59
CA ASP A 425 -14.04 28.28 11.76
C ASP A 425 -12.98 28.67 12.82
N ALA A 426 -12.71 27.79 13.80
CA ALA A 426 -11.80 28.02 14.91
C ALA A 426 -10.33 27.71 14.60
N VAL A 427 -10.04 27.09 13.45
CA VAL A 427 -8.69 26.65 13.05
C VAL A 427 -8.38 27.08 11.62
N ARG A 428 -7.11 27.03 11.21
CA ARG A 428 -6.76 27.34 9.81
C ARG A 428 -7.19 26.18 8.93
N THR A 429 -8.31 26.37 8.25
CA THR A 429 -8.94 25.35 7.43
C THR A 429 -8.69 25.59 5.94
N ALA A 430 -8.10 24.61 5.25
CA ALA A 430 -8.04 24.59 3.81
C ALA A 430 -9.37 24.12 3.22
N GLN A 431 -9.95 24.89 2.29
CA GLN A 431 -11.14 24.51 1.54
C GLN A 431 -10.73 23.93 0.20
N VAL A 432 -11.16 22.70 -0.09
CA VAL A 432 -10.79 21.96 -1.30
C VAL A 432 -12.02 21.84 -2.22
N PRO A 433 -12.11 22.59 -3.32
CA PRO A 433 -13.21 22.43 -4.28
C PRO A 433 -13.25 21.00 -4.81
N TRP A 434 -14.41 20.34 -4.72
CA TRP A 434 -14.60 18.97 -5.16
C TRP A 434 -15.90 18.82 -5.95
N ALA A 435 -15.78 18.43 -7.22
CA ALA A 435 -16.92 18.39 -8.15
C ALA A 435 -17.80 17.14 -7.98
N ASP A 436 -17.19 15.99 -7.71
CA ASP A 436 -17.91 14.73 -7.57
C ASP A 436 -18.70 14.69 -6.24
N GLU A 437 -20.00 14.45 -6.31
CA GLU A 437 -20.85 14.34 -5.12
C GLU A 437 -20.75 12.96 -4.46
N LYS A 438 -20.28 11.92 -5.18
CA LYS A 438 -20.32 10.52 -4.73
C LYS A 438 -19.72 10.33 -3.33
N PRO A 439 -18.55 10.91 -2.97
CA PRO A 439 -17.98 10.75 -1.64
C PRO A 439 -18.81 11.37 -0.51
N PHE A 440 -19.76 12.24 -0.84
CA PHE A 440 -20.57 12.99 0.12
C PHE A 440 -22.00 12.46 0.26
N LEU A 441 -22.37 11.40 -0.47
CA LEU A 441 -23.68 10.78 -0.36
C LEU A 441 -23.84 10.07 0.99
N ASP A 442 -24.92 10.40 1.69
CA ASP A 442 -25.36 9.85 2.95
C ASP A 442 -26.50 8.84 2.76
N ALA A 443 -26.48 7.76 3.53
CA ALA A 443 -27.48 6.70 3.51
C ALA A 443 -28.59 6.92 4.56
N ASP A 444 -29.19 8.11 4.58
CA ASP A 444 -30.16 8.53 5.60
C ASP A 444 -31.54 7.89 5.42
N THR A 445 -31.96 7.67 4.17
CA THR A 445 -33.27 7.12 3.84
C THR A 445 -33.18 5.82 3.03
N ARG A 446 -34.30 5.10 2.95
CA ARG A 446 -34.41 3.92 2.07
C ARG A 446 -34.21 4.28 0.59
N ALA A 447 -34.58 5.49 0.19
CA ALA A 447 -34.35 5.96 -1.17
C ALA A 447 -32.87 6.20 -1.43
N ASP A 448 -32.14 6.74 -0.46
CA ASP A 448 -30.69 6.94 -0.56
C ASP A 448 -29.96 5.61 -0.65
N LEU A 449 -30.34 4.63 0.16
CA LEU A 449 -29.82 3.26 0.08
C LEU A 449 -30.06 2.64 -1.31
N ALA A 450 -31.24 2.83 -1.89
CA ALA A 450 -31.55 2.32 -3.23
C ALA A 450 -30.72 3.03 -4.31
N ARG A 451 -30.51 4.35 -4.20
CA ARG A 451 -29.63 5.11 -5.09
C ARG A 451 -28.18 4.63 -4.99
N ILE A 452 -27.66 4.50 -3.76
CA ILE A 452 -26.31 4.03 -3.46
C ILE A 452 -26.06 2.63 -4.03
N ALA A 453 -27.05 1.73 -3.95
CA ALA A 453 -26.94 0.37 -4.49
C ALA A 453 -26.80 0.30 -6.02
N THR A 454 -27.05 1.41 -6.73
CA THR A 454 -26.97 1.50 -8.20
C THR A 454 -25.73 2.23 -8.72
N LEU A 455 -24.87 2.74 -7.82
CA LEU A 455 -23.65 3.51 -8.08
C LEU A 455 -22.38 2.71 -7.79
#